data_AF-A0A351T1W1-F1
#
_entry.id   AF-A0A351T1W1-F1
#
_cell.length_a   1.000
_cell.length_b   1.000
_cell.length_c   1.000
_cell.angle_alpha   90.00
_cell.angle_beta   90.00
_cell.angle_gamma   90.00
#
_symmetry.space_group_name_H-M   'P 1'
#
loop_
_entity.id
_entity.type
_entity.pdbx_description
1 polymer ?
#
loop_
_entity_poly.entity_id
_entity_poly.type
_entity_poly.pdbx_seq_one_letter_code
_entity_poly.pdbx_strand_id
1 'polypeptide(L)' 'LVIALAIYTAAFIAEIVRAGIQSVSWGQSEAAMALGLRPGVTLRLIIIPQAMRVIIPPLTSQYLNLTKNSSLAAA' A
#
# COMPACT_ATOMS: atom_id res chain seq x y z
N LEU A 1 -2.39 11.54 -23.77
CA LEU A 1 -1.51 11.91 -22.63
C LEU A 1 -2.14 11.60 -21.28
N VAL A 2 -3.34 12.13 -20.97
CA VAL A 2 -4.02 11.92 -19.66
C VAL A 2 -4.26 10.45 -19.33
N ILE A 3 -4.70 9.63 -20.30
CA ILE A 3 -4.93 8.19 -20.10
C ILE A 3 -3.63 7.44 -19.80
N ALA A 4 -2.54 7.75 -20.51
CA ALA A 4 -1.24 7.11 -20.29
C ALA A 4 -0.67 7.46 -18.90
N LEU A 5 -0.83 8.72 -18.47
CA LEU A 5 -0.43 9.17 -17.14
C LEU A 5 -1.26 8.49 -16.04
N ALA A 6 -2.58 8.40 -16.23
CA ALA A 6 -3.49 7.75 -15.28
C ALA A 6 -3.18 6.26 -15.11
N ILE A 7 -2.90 5.54 -16.20
CA ILE A 7 -2.52 4.12 -16.15
C ILE A 7 -1.18 3.95 -15.44
N TYR A 8 -0.18 4.79 -15.74
CA TYR A 8 1.12 4.73 -15.09
C TYR A 8 1.00 4.95 -13.57
N THR A 9 0.27 5.97 -13.14
CA THR A 9 0.03 6.24 -11.72
C THR A 9 -0.75 5.11 -11.04
N ALA A 10 -1.79 4.58 -11.69
CA ALA A 10 -2.56 3.45 -11.15
C ALA A 10 -1.71 2.17 -11.02
N ALA A 11 -0.89 1.85 -12.02
CA ALA A 11 0.03 0.72 -11.98
C ALA A 11 1.07 0.87 -10.87
N PHE A 12 1.59 2.08 -10.67
CA PHE A 12 2.55 2.37 -9.60
C PHE A 12 1.93 2.22 -8.21
N ILE A 13 0.71 2.72 -7.99
CA ILE A 13 -0.02 2.54 -6.75
C ILE A 13 -0.34 1.05 -6.52
N ALA A 14 -0.77 0.34 -7.56
CA ALA A 14 -1.03 -1.10 -7.48
C ALA A 14 0.21 -1.89 -7.07
N GLU A 15 1.39 -1.51 -7.58
CA GLU A 15 2.66 -2.14 -7.23
C GLU A 15 3.06 -1.87 -5.77
N ILE A 16 2.85 -0.65 -5.27
CA ILE A 16 3.04 -0.33 -3.84
C ILE A 16 2.13 -1.19 -2.96
N VAL A 17 0.85 -1.31 -3.33
CA VAL A 17 -0.11 -2.13 -2.55
C VAL A 17 0.28 -3.60 -2.58
N ARG A 18 0.65 -4.12 -3.75
CA ARG A 18 1.12 -5.50 -3.93
C ARG A 18 2.37 -5.78 -3.10
N ALA A 19 3.37 -4.90 -3.14
CA ALA A 19 4.59 -5.00 -2.35
C ALA A 19 4.31 -4.88 -0.85
N GLY A 20 3.38 -4.01 -0.45
CA GLY A 20 2.94 -3.86 0.93
C GLY A 20 2.32 -5.15 1.48
N ILE A 21 1.45 -5.81 0.70
CA ILE A 21 0.87 -7.11 1.10
C ILE A 21 1.94 -8.21 1.17
N GLN A 22 2.84 -8.28 0.18
CA GLN A 22 3.92 -9.27 0.16
C GLN A 22 4.99 -9.05 1.24
N SER A 23 5.12 -7.84 1.77
CA SER A 23 6.05 -7.54 2.88
C SER A 23 5.65 -8.23 4.20
N VAL A 24 4.39 -8.65 4.32
CA VAL A 24 3.90 -9.38 5.51
C VAL A 24 4.38 -10.82 5.44
N SER A 25 5.15 -11.24 6.44
CA SER A 25 5.67 -12.61 6.53
C SER A 25 4.55 -13.65 6.52
N TRP A 26 4.74 -14.72 5.75
CA TRP A 26 3.83 -15.87 5.71
C TRP A 26 3.62 -16.50 7.09
N GLY A 27 4.60 -16.39 7.99
CA GLY A 27 4.51 -16.86 9.37
C GLY A 27 3.40 -16.17 10.18
N GLN A 28 2.98 -14.95 9.81
CA GLN A 28 1.82 -14.29 10.44
C GLN A 28 0.50 -14.98 10.08
N SER A 29 0.38 -15.47 8.85
CA SER A 29 -0.77 -16.26 8.40
C SER A 29 -0.80 -17.62 9.08
N GLU A 30 0.36 -18.28 9.20
CA GLU A 30 0.48 -19.56 9.91
C GLU A 30 0.21 -19.43 11.41
N ALA A 31 0.72 -18.38 12.05
CA ALA A 31 0.44 -18.08 13.46
C ALA A 31 -1.06 -17.81 13.68
N ALA A 32 -1.70 -17.04 12.78
CA ALA A 32 -3.13 -16.80 12.85
C ALA A 32 -3.96 -18.08 12.67
N MET A 33 -3.53 -18.98 11.77
CA MET A 33 -4.16 -20.30 11.62
C MET A 33 -3.95 -21.19 12.85
N ALA A 34 -2.76 -21.17 13.45
CA ALA A 34 -2.49 -21.89 14.71
C ALA A 34 -3.34 -21.38 15.88
N LEU A 35 -3.71 -20.09 15.86
CA LEU A 35 -4.65 -19.48 16.80
C LEU A 35 -6.13 -19.71 16.44
N GLY A 36 -6.42 -20.44 15.36
CA GLY A 36 -7.79 -20.74 14.91
C GLY A 36 -8.52 -19.55 14.25
N LEU A 37 -7.80 -18.52 13.82
CA LEU A 37 -8.39 -17.37 13.15
C LEU A 37 -8.80 -17.71 11.71
N ARG A 38 -9.97 -17.22 11.30
CA ARG A 38 -10.45 -17.36 9.92
C ARG A 38 -9.61 -16.47 8.98
N PRO A 39 -9.34 -16.91 7.73
CA PRO A 39 -8.52 -16.14 6.77
C PRO A 39 -8.97 -14.70 6.56
N GLY A 40 -10.28 -14.43 6.54
CA GLY A 40 -10.82 -13.07 6.42
C GLY A 40 -10.52 -12.18 7.63
N VAL A 41 -10.46 -12.77 8.82
CA VAL A 41 -10.10 -12.06 10.07
C VAL A 41 -8.59 -11.80 10.10
N THR A 42 -7.79 -12.78 9.70
CA THR A 42 -6.33 -12.65 9.53
C THR A 42 -5.98 -11.53 8.55
N LEU A 43 -6.64 -11.50 7.40
CA LEU A 43 -6.46 -10.43 6.42
C LEU A 43 -6.79 -9.05 7.01
N ARG A 44 -7.95 -8.91 7.65
CA ARG A 44 -8.43 -7.62 8.14
C ARG A 44 -7.69 -7.10 9.38
N LEU A 45 -7.33 -7.98 10.31
CA LEU A 45 -6.75 -7.59 11.61
C LEU A 45 -5.23 -7.68 11.67
N ILE A 46 -4.59 -8.45 10.78
CA ILE A 46 -3.14 -8.68 10.82
C ILE A 46 -2.50 -8.16 9.53
N ILE A 47 -2.86 -8.73 8.38
CA ILE A 47 -2.17 -8.45 7.11
C ILE A 47 -2.40 -7.00 6.65
N ILE A 48 -3.66 -6.53 6.60
CA ILE A 48 -3.99 -5.16 6.18
C ILE A 48 -3.29 -4.11 7.06
N PRO A 49 -3.42 -4.09 8.40
CA PRO A 49 -2.79 -3.07 9.21
C PRO A 49 -1.25 -3.13 9.19
N GLN A 50 -0.65 -4.31 8.98
CA GLN A 50 0.80 -4.43 8.80
C GLN A 50 1.26 -3.92 7.43
N ALA A 51 0.58 -4.33 6.35
CA ALA A 51 0.85 -3.86 4.99
C ALA A 51 0.70 -2.33 4.86
N MET A 52 -0.31 -1.75 5.53
CA MET A 52 -0.54 -0.30 5.54
C MET A 52 0.67 0.48 6.07
N ARG A 53 1.41 -0.05 7.05
CA ARG A 53 2.63 0.63 7.57
C ARG A 53 3.75 0.73 6.54
N VAL A 54 3.77 -0.18 5.56
CA VAL A 54 4.74 -0.19 4.46
C VAL A 54 4.23 0.63 3.27
N ILE A 55 2.92 0.66 3.05
CA ILE A 55 2.26 1.40 1.96
C ILE A 55 2.19 2.91 2.23
N ILE A 56 1.94 3.34 3.47
CA ILE A 56 1.73 4.75 3.82
C ILE A 56 2.97 5.63 3.50
N PRO A 57 4.20 5.29 3.89
CA PRO A 57 5.37 6.15 3.63
C PRO A 57 5.60 6.52 2.15
N PRO A 58 5.59 5.58 1.17
CA PRO A 58 5.75 5.92 -0.23
C PRO A 58 4.55 6.70 -0.79
N LEU A 59 3.32 6.43 -0.34
CA LEU A 59 2.16 7.25 -0.71
C LEU A 59 2.30 8.68 -0.20
N THR A 60 2.68 8.87 1.07
CA THR A 60 2.93 10.21 1.63
C THR A 60 4.04 10.95 0.90
N SER A 61 5.11 10.26 0.49
CA SER A 61 6.17 10.84 -0.34
C SER A 61 5.67 11.24 -1.73
N GLN A 62 4.78 10.45 -2.33
CA GLN A 62 4.19 10.75 -3.63
C GLN A 62 3.19 11.93 -3.54
N TYR A 63 2.40 11.99 -2.47
CA TYR A 63 1.56 13.15 -2.15
C TYR A 63 2.39 14.40 -1.86
N LEU A 64 3.48 14.31 -1.09
CA LEU A 64 4.37 15.44 -0.83
C LEU A 64 5.10 15.93 -2.08
N ASN A 65 5.47 15.04 -3.01
CA ASN A 65 6.00 15.43 -4.31
C ASN A 65 4.94 16.10 -5.19
N LEU A 66 3.69 15.63 -5.16
CA LEU A 66 2.57 16.31 -5.80
C LEU A 66 2.33 17.68 -5.17
N THR A 67 2.34 17.81 -3.84
CA THR A 67 2.19 19.10 -3.14
C THR A 67 3.34 20.04 -3.44
N LYS A 68 4.60 19.57 -3.43
CA LYS A 68 5.77 20.40 -3.77
C LYS A 68 5.74 20.88 -5.23
N ASN A 69 5.33 20.03 -6.17
CA ASN A 69 5.19 20.40 -7.58
C ASN A 69 3.93 21.27 -7.84
N SER A 70 2.85 21.09 -7.06
CA SER A 70 1.67 21.96 -7.11
C SER A 70 1.91 23.32 -6.47
N SER A 71 2.73 23.42 -5.42
CA SER A 71 3.20 24.72 -4.90
C SER A 71 3.98 25.50 -5.95
N LEU A 72 4.72 24.80 -6.83
CA LEU A 72 5.42 25.39 -7.98
C LEU A 72 4.48 25.75 -9.15
N ALA A 73 3.27 25.19 -9.22
CA ALA A 73 2.24 25.59 -10.17
C ALA A 73 1.28 26.69 -9.63
N ALA A 74 1.38 26.99 -8.33
CA ALA A 74 0.66 28.08 -7.67
C ALA A 74 1.53 29.33 -7.43
N ALA A 75 2.81 29.28 -7.80
CA ALA A 75 3.74 30.42 -7.79
C ALA A 75 3.89 31.01 -9.20
#